data_AF-A0A1C6CBP5-F1
#
_entry.id   AF-A0A1C6CBP5-F1
#
_cell.length_a   1.000
_cell.length_b   1.000
_cell.length_c   1.000
_cell.angle_alpha   90.00
_cell.angle_beta   90.00
_cell.angle_gamma   90.00
#
_symmetry.space_group_name_H-M   'P 1'
#
loop_
_entity.id
_entity.type
_entity.pdbx_description
1 polymer ?
#
loop_
_entity_poly.entity_id
_entity_poly.type
_entity_poly.pdbx_seq_one_letter_code
_entity_poly.pdbx_strand_id
1 'polypeptide(L)'
;MECTGKIKGVAKDWVTGKWNITYEVDGDITAGLDQMRDKLLTIVTKVYRKKRSLDANGMYWKLLGELAEATHVSKPAMHNMLLRRYGQLLIIDGRCTILRIPDTDAAYDKALEMSEVHIRPTSQTIDYNGKRDRVYYLLRGSHDYDTKEFSELLSGLIDECKQCGIPTIAPDEFNRLMDAYEKGHHG
;
A
#
# COMPACT_ATOMS: atom_id res chain seq x y z
N MET A 1 14.06 18.67 13.25
CA MET A 1 13.68 17.89 14.45
C MET A 1 12.17 17.77 14.49
N GLU A 2 11.65 16.60 14.83
CA GLU A 2 10.22 16.35 15.07
C GLU A 2 10.10 15.69 16.45
N CYS A 3 9.28 16.26 17.33
CA CYS A 3 9.04 15.77 18.70
C CYS A 3 7.58 16.04 19.09
N THR A 4 7.08 15.29 20.07
CA THR A 4 5.76 15.54 20.66
C THR A 4 5.90 16.43 21.89
N GLY A 5 4.82 17.15 22.23
CA GLY A 5 4.84 18.05 23.38
C GLY A 5 3.53 18.82 23.53
N LYS A 6 3.51 19.72 24.52
CA LYS A 6 2.39 20.60 24.83
C LYS A 6 2.84 22.06 24.92
N ILE A 7 1.94 22.98 24.61
CA ILE A 7 2.16 24.41 24.86
C ILE A 7 2.06 24.65 26.37
N LYS A 8 3.11 25.20 26.96
CA LYS A 8 3.18 25.52 28.39
C LYS A 8 2.88 26.98 28.67
N GLY A 9 3.19 27.87 27.72
CA GLY A 9 2.98 29.30 27.88
C GLY A 9 2.94 30.03 26.56
N VAL A 10 2.18 31.11 26.53
CA VAL A 10 2.11 32.04 25.40
C VAL A 10 2.19 33.45 25.98
N ALA A 11 3.13 34.24 25.49
CA ALA A 11 3.33 35.62 25.88
C ALA A 11 3.49 36.50 24.63
N LYS A 12 3.07 37.76 24.73
CA LYS A 12 3.28 38.77 23.69
C LYS A 12 4.20 39.85 24.22
N ASP A 13 5.27 40.13 23.49
CA ASP A 13 6.09 41.31 23.72
C ASP A 13 5.41 42.52 23.05
N TRP A 14 5.02 43.51 23.85
CA TRP A 14 4.31 44.69 23.37
C TRP A 14 5.21 45.73 22.72
N VAL A 15 6.52 45.69 22.97
CA VAL A 15 7.49 46.60 22.34
C VAL A 15 7.79 46.13 20.93
N THR A 16 8.03 44.83 20.75
CA THR A 16 8.37 44.26 19.44
C THR A 16 7.16 43.74 18.65
N GLY A 17 6.02 43.55 19.32
CA GLY A 17 4.80 42.97 18.76
C GLY A 17 4.86 41.45 18.55
N LYS A 18 5.98 40.80 18.91
CA LYS A 18 6.23 39.38 18.66
C LYS A 18 5.58 38.48 19.70
N TRP A 19 5.25 37.27 19.29
CA TRP A 19 4.74 36.21 20.17
C TRP A 19 5.86 35.27 20.59
N ASN A 20 5.91 34.97 21.88
CA ASN A 20 6.80 33.99 22.48
C ASN A 20 5.94 32.80 22.93
N ILE A 21 6.18 31.64 22.32
CA ILE A 21 5.46 30.39 22.63
C ILE A 21 6.47 29.42 23.25
N THR A 22 6.16 28.94 24.45
CA THR A 22 6.99 27.97 25.17
C THR A 22 6.37 26.59 25.09
N TYR A 23 7.13 25.62 24.58
CA TYR A 23 6.73 24.22 24.49
C TYR A 23 7.44 23.39 25.57
N GLU A 24 6.69 22.48 26.18
CA GLU A 24 7.24 21.35 26.94
C GLU A 24 7.19 20.12 26.02
N VAL A 25 8.34 19.49 25.77
CA VAL A 25 8.47 18.42 24.77
C VAL A 25 8.92 17.12 25.41
N ASP A 26 8.55 16.00 24.79
CA ASP A 26 8.96 14.65 25.15
C ASP A 26 10.24 14.25 24.40
N GLY A 27 11.14 13.54 25.09
CA GLY A 27 12.37 12.99 24.51
C GLY A 27 13.59 13.91 24.60
N ASP A 28 14.76 13.37 24.21
CA ASP A 28 16.01 14.14 24.15
C ASP A 28 16.11 14.89 22.82
N ILE A 29 16.10 16.22 22.90
CA ILE A 29 16.15 17.12 21.74
C ILE A 29 17.51 17.82 21.58
N THR A 30 18.52 17.46 22.39
CA THR A 30 19.78 18.20 22.53
C THR A 30 20.50 18.39 21.19
N ALA A 31 20.66 17.31 20.41
CA ALA A 31 21.31 17.38 19.09
C ALA A 31 20.53 18.25 18.08
N GLY A 32 19.20 18.29 18.19
CA GLY A 32 18.36 19.13 17.33
C GLY A 32 18.48 20.61 17.68
N LEU A 33 18.62 20.95 18.96
CA LEU A 33 18.81 22.33 19.43
C LEU A 33 20.15 22.92 18.95
N ASP A 34 21.23 22.15 19.04
CA ASP A 34 22.56 22.60 18.62
C ASP A 34 22.58 22.97 17.13
N GLN A 35 21.84 22.24 16.29
CA GLN A 35 21.76 22.52 14.86
C GLN A 35 20.91 23.76 14.51
N MET A 36 20.04 24.22 15.41
CA MET A 36 19.10 25.32 15.20
C MET A 36 19.56 26.66 15.79
N ARG A 37 20.56 26.65 16.67
CA ARG A 37 21.05 27.85 17.36
C ARG A 37 21.43 28.95 16.35
N ASP A 38 20.98 30.17 16.64
CA ASP A 38 21.25 31.39 15.87
C ASP A 38 20.80 31.38 14.39
N LYS A 39 19.91 30.46 14.02
CA LYS A 39 19.31 30.38 12.67
C LYS A 39 17.87 30.85 12.66
N LEU A 40 17.43 31.40 11.53
CA LEU A 40 16.02 31.65 11.27
C LEU A 40 15.32 30.31 11.00
N LEU A 41 14.23 30.03 11.73
CA LEU A 41 13.54 28.73 11.68
C LEU A 41 12.15 28.87 11.09
N THR A 42 11.75 27.91 10.26
CA THR A 42 10.34 27.69 9.91
C THR A 42 9.72 26.80 10.97
N ILE A 43 8.68 27.28 11.66
CA ILE A 43 8.01 26.58 12.75
C ILE A 43 6.66 26.05 12.27
N VAL A 44 6.43 24.74 12.39
CA VAL A 44 5.15 24.09 12.08
C VAL A 44 4.67 23.32 13.30
N THR A 45 3.53 23.71 13.87
CA THR A 45 2.87 23.00 14.97
C THR A 45 1.59 22.33 14.47
N LYS A 46 1.42 21.04 14.74
CA LYS A 46 0.24 20.26 14.38
C LYS A 46 -0.33 19.61 15.63
N VAL A 47 -1.66 19.48 15.72
CA VAL A 47 -2.29 18.68 16.78
C VAL A 47 -1.80 17.24 16.63
N TYR A 48 -1.11 16.73 17.65
CA TYR A 48 -0.65 15.35 17.64
C TYR A 48 -1.85 14.40 17.59
N ARG A 49 -1.85 13.52 16.60
CA ARG A 49 -2.74 12.37 16.50
C ARG A 49 -1.85 11.17 16.41
N LYS A 50 -2.08 10.16 17.26
CA LYS A 50 -1.38 8.88 17.15
C LYS A 50 -1.52 8.42 15.70
N LYS A 51 -0.39 8.21 15.01
CA LYS A 51 -0.40 7.68 13.65
C LYS A 51 -1.22 6.39 13.74
N ARG A 52 -2.33 6.30 13.00
CA ARG A 52 -3.07 5.03 12.94
C ARG A 52 -2.06 3.97 12.51
N SER A 53 -1.98 2.87 13.24
CA SER A 53 -1.28 1.70 12.72
C SER A 53 -1.84 1.43 11.33
N LEU A 54 -0.98 0.99 10.41
CA LEU A 54 -1.46 0.58 9.10
C LEU A 54 -2.49 -0.54 9.32
N ASP A 55 -3.63 -0.42 8.65
CA ASP A 55 -4.56 -1.52 8.50
C ASP A 55 -3.98 -2.52 7.47
N ALA A 56 -4.64 -3.66 7.29
CA ALA A 56 -4.14 -4.71 6.42
C ALA A 56 -3.96 -4.22 4.97
N ASN A 57 -4.86 -3.35 4.48
CA ASN A 57 -4.77 -2.74 3.15
C ASN A 57 -3.57 -1.79 3.04
N GLY A 58 -3.35 -0.93 4.03
CA GLY A 58 -2.21 -0.04 4.09
C GLY A 58 -0.88 -0.80 4.16
N MET A 59 -0.85 -1.92 4.89
CA MET A 59 0.30 -2.81 4.94
C MET A 59 0.56 -3.48 3.59
N TYR A 60 -0.48 -3.97 2.92
CA TYR A 60 -0.39 -4.54 1.59
C TYR A 60 0.23 -3.55 0.59
N TRP A 61 -0.33 -2.35 0.48
CA TRP A 61 0.17 -1.34 -0.46
C TRP A 61 1.58 -0.83 -0.13
N LYS A 62 1.95 -0.83 1.15
CA LYS A 62 3.32 -0.52 1.58
C LYS A 62 4.31 -1.57 1.05
N LEU A 63 4.10 -2.85 1.38
CA LEU A 63 5.00 -3.94 0.97
C LEU A 63 5.04 -4.09 -0.55
N LEU A 64 3.89 -3.94 -1.22
CA LEU A 64 3.81 -3.95 -2.68
C LEU A 64 4.63 -2.83 -3.29
N GLY A 65 4.59 -1.62 -2.71
CA GLY A 65 5.42 -0.50 -3.16
C GLY A 65 6.91 -0.78 -3.04
N GLU A 66 7.34 -1.34 -1.91
CA GLU A 66 8.75 -1.72 -1.67
C GLU A 66 9.19 -2.81 -2.67
N LEU A 67 8.34 -3.81 -2.93
CA LEU A 67 8.62 -4.87 -3.90
C LEU A 67 8.68 -4.34 -5.34
N ALA A 68 7.74 -3.47 -5.72
CA ALA A 68 7.70 -2.83 -7.03
C ALA A 68 8.98 -2.02 -7.29
N GLU A 69 9.44 -1.25 -6.30
CA GLU A 69 10.69 -0.48 -6.37
C GLU A 69 11.91 -1.40 -6.53
N ALA A 70 12.01 -2.45 -5.71
CA ALA A 70 13.13 -3.39 -5.74
C ALA A 70 13.24 -4.19 -7.05
N THR A 71 12.11 -4.40 -7.73
CA THR A 71 12.02 -5.19 -8.97
C THR A 71 11.92 -4.33 -10.23
N HIS A 72 11.90 -3.00 -10.09
CA HIS A 72 11.70 -2.05 -11.19
C HIS A 72 10.41 -2.29 -11.99
N VAL A 73 9.34 -2.69 -11.30
CA VAL A 73 8.00 -2.89 -11.87
C VAL A 73 7.07 -1.77 -11.40
N SER A 74 6.09 -1.37 -12.20
CA SER A 74 5.09 -0.41 -11.76
C SER A 74 4.22 -0.99 -10.63
N LYS A 75 3.64 -0.14 -9.78
CA LYS A 75 2.72 -0.63 -8.73
C LYS A 75 1.48 -1.35 -9.31
N PRO A 76 0.81 -0.83 -10.37
CA PRO A 76 -0.29 -1.55 -11.01
C PRO A 76 0.14 -2.92 -11.56
N ALA A 77 1.28 -2.99 -12.25
CA ALA A 77 1.79 -4.25 -12.78
C ALA A 77 2.12 -5.24 -11.66
N MET A 78 2.80 -4.80 -10.60
CA MET A 78 3.09 -5.65 -9.44
C MET A 78 1.81 -6.18 -8.78
N HIS A 79 0.80 -5.32 -8.62
CA HIS A 79 -0.50 -5.72 -8.10
C HIS A 79 -1.13 -6.82 -8.96
N ASN A 80 -1.17 -6.65 -10.28
CA ASN A 80 -1.71 -7.65 -11.19
C ASN A 80 -0.88 -8.94 -11.22
N MET A 81 0.45 -8.87 -11.10
CA MET A 81 1.30 -10.07 -10.96
C MET A 81 0.93 -10.88 -9.72
N LEU A 82 0.71 -10.20 -8.58
CA LEU A 82 0.29 -10.84 -7.34
C LEU A 82 -1.12 -11.44 -7.47
N LEU A 83 -2.08 -10.71 -8.05
CA LEU A 83 -3.43 -11.25 -8.28
C LEU A 83 -3.41 -12.45 -9.25
N ARG A 84 -2.53 -12.49 -10.25
CA ARG A 84 -2.39 -13.65 -11.13
C ARG A 84 -1.92 -14.91 -10.40
N ARG A 85 -1.11 -14.75 -9.34
CA ARG A 85 -0.55 -15.86 -8.54
C ARG A 85 -1.45 -16.26 -7.38
N TYR A 86 -1.95 -15.28 -6.63
CA TYR A 86 -2.62 -15.46 -5.33
C TYR A 86 -4.04 -14.91 -5.29
N GLY A 87 -4.53 -14.36 -6.40
CA GLY A 87 -5.86 -13.77 -6.48
C GLY A 87 -6.96 -14.77 -6.82
N GLN A 88 -8.20 -14.29 -6.74
CA GLN A 88 -9.41 -15.08 -6.87
C GLN A 88 -10.06 -14.85 -8.23
N LEU A 89 -10.55 -15.92 -8.85
CA LEU A 89 -11.28 -15.83 -10.12
C LEU A 89 -12.65 -15.16 -9.92
N LEU A 90 -13.08 -14.36 -10.90
CA LEU A 90 -14.46 -13.90 -10.96
C LEU A 90 -15.35 -15.03 -11.47
N ILE A 91 -16.13 -15.61 -10.54
CA ILE A 91 -17.09 -16.67 -10.81
C ILE A 91 -18.50 -16.07 -10.88
N ILE A 92 -19.20 -16.29 -11.99
CA ILE A 92 -20.61 -15.91 -12.18
C ILE A 92 -21.37 -17.19 -12.54
N ASP A 93 -22.46 -17.48 -11.81
CA ASP A 93 -23.27 -18.70 -11.97
C ASP A 93 -22.43 -20.00 -12.03
N GLY A 94 -21.42 -20.08 -11.15
CA GLY A 94 -20.53 -21.25 -11.05
C GLY A 94 -19.53 -21.38 -12.20
N ARG A 95 -19.38 -20.37 -13.07
CA ARG A 95 -18.46 -20.37 -14.21
C ARG A 95 -17.44 -19.25 -14.12
N CYS A 96 -16.20 -19.54 -14.52
CA CYS A 96 -15.16 -18.53 -14.64
C CYS A 96 -15.52 -17.56 -15.76
N THR A 97 -15.48 -16.26 -15.47
CA THR A 97 -15.65 -15.23 -16.49
C THR A 97 -14.36 -15.11 -17.29
N ILE A 98 -14.50 -15.04 -18.62
CA ILE A 98 -13.36 -14.93 -19.54
C ILE A 98 -13.44 -13.68 -20.39
N LEU A 99 -12.29 -13.19 -20.84
CA LEU A 99 -12.16 -12.20 -21.89
C LEU A 99 -11.08 -12.60 -22.88
N ARG A 100 -11.07 -11.91 -24.02
CA ARG A 100 -10.13 -12.14 -25.11
C ARG A 100 -9.42 -10.83 -25.41
N ILE A 101 -8.10 -10.88 -25.52
CA ILE A 101 -7.29 -9.77 -26.00
C ILE A 101 -6.33 -10.27 -27.08
N PRO A 102 -5.86 -9.39 -27.99
CA PRO A 102 -4.87 -9.77 -28.98
C PRO A 102 -3.66 -10.47 -28.36
N ASP A 103 -3.23 -11.59 -28.93
CA ASP A 103 -2.09 -12.37 -28.45
C ASP A 103 -0.77 -11.73 -28.89
N THR A 104 -0.43 -10.60 -28.26
CA THR A 104 0.77 -9.80 -28.53
C THR A 104 1.36 -9.27 -27.23
N ASP A 105 2.67 -9.08 -27.18
CA ASP A 105 3.37 -8.55 -26.01
C ASP A 105 2.82 -7.17 -25.60
N ALA A 106 2.57 -6.28 -26.57
CA ALA A 106 2.00 -4.96 -26.29
C ALA A 106 0.61 -5.03 -25.61
N ALA A 107 -0.23 -5.99 -25.99
CA ALA A 107 -1.53 -6.19 -25.34
C ALA A 107 -1.37 -6.83 -23.96
N TYR A 108 -0.43 -7.76 -23.80
CA TYR A 108 -0.09 -8.37 -22.52
C TYR A 108 0.40 -7.34 -21.50
N ASP A 109 1.35 -6.50 -21.89
CA ASP A 109 1.93 -5.44 -21.06
C ASP A 109 0.87 -4.41 -20.68
N LYS A 110 0.07 -3.97 -21.66
CA LYS A 110 -1.03 -3.05 -21.40
C LYS A 110 -2.04 -3.63 -20.41
N ALA A 111 -2.37 -4.92 -20.55
CA ALA A 111 -3.27 -5.59 -19.61
C ALA A 111 -2.68 -5.75 -18.21
N LEU A 112 -1.35 -5.85 -18.09
CA LEU A 112 -0.68 -5.90 -16.80
C LEU A 112 -0.72 -4.55 -16.07
N GLU A 113 -0.79 -3.44 -16.80
CA GLU A 113 -0.87 -2.08 -16.24
C GLU A 113 -2.30 -1.61 -15.89
N MET A 114 -3.34 -2.36 -16.28
CA MET A 114 -4.73 -1.98 -16.00
C MET A 114 -5.04 -2.01 -14.50
N SER A 115 -5.74 -0.99 -13.99
CA SER A 115 -6.13 -0.94 -12.57
C SER A 115 -7.60 -1.28 -12.35
N GLU A 116 -8.43 -1.16 -13.39
CA GLU A 116 -9.88 -1.33 -13.33
C GLU A 116 -10.32 -2.77 -13.60
N VAL A 117 -9.49 -3.54 -14.32
CA VAL A 117 -9.79 -4.93 -14.69
C VAL A 117 -8.55 -5.78 -14.48
N HIS A 118 -8.69 -6.79 -13.62
CA HIS A 118 -7.62 -7.73 -13.30
C HIS A 118 -7.81 -9.02 -14.08
N ILE A 119 -6.78 -9.43 -14.82
CA ILE A 119 -6.88 -10.56 -15.74
C ILE A 119 -5.68 -11.49 -15.65
N ARG A 120 -5.92 -12.80 -15.80
CA ARG A 120 -4.88 -13.84 -15.83
C ARG A 120 -4.85 -14.56 -17.17
N PRO A 121 -3.72 -14.59 -17.89
CA PRO A 121 -3.61 -15.27 -19.17
C PRO A 121 -3.83 -16.78 -19.01
N THR A 122 -4.37 -17.40 -20.05
CA THR A 122 -4.38 -18.85 -20.21
C THR A 122 -3.45 -19.27 -21.34
N SER A 123 -3.19 -20.58 -21.45
CA SER A 123 -2.49 -21.17 -22.60
C SER A 123 -3.38 -21.20 -23.87
N GLN A 124 -4.69 -20.97 -23.74
CA GLN A 124 -5.62 -21.05 -24.85
C GLN A 124 -5.56 -19.79 -25.71
N THR A 125 -5.44 -20.02 -27.02
CA THR A 125 -5.58 -19.00 -28.06
C THR A 125 -6.69 -19.38 -29.02
N ILE A 126 -7.30 -18.39 -29.64
CA ILE A 126 -8.33 -18.58 -30.66
C ILE A 126 -8.05 -17.67 -31.84
N ASP A 127 -8.34 -18.17 -33.04
CA ASP A 127 -8.33 -17.34 -34.23
C ASP A 127 -9.70 -16.65 -34.37
N TYR A 128 -9.68 -15.33 -34.46
CA TYR A 128 -10.86 -14.49 -34.59
C TYR A 128 -10.59 -13.38 -35.60
N ASN A 129 -11.39 -13.35 -36.68
CA ASN A 129 -11.24 -12.38 -37.78
C ASN A 129 -9.81 -12.28 -38.36
N GLY A 130 -9.14 -13.44 -38.52
CA GLY A 130 -7.77 -13.50 -39.05
C GLY A 130 -6.68 -12.99 -38.10
N LYS A 131 -7.03 -12.71 -36.84
CA LYS A 131 -6.09 -12.36 -35.76
C LYS A 131 -6.15 -13.41 -34.67
N ARG A 132 -5.03 -13.60 -33.97
CA ARG A 132 -4.95 -14.48 -32.82
C ARG A 132 -5.24 -13.70 -31.54
N ASP A 133 -6.22 -14.16 -30.78
CA ASP A 133 -6.53 -13.67 -29.45
C ASP A 133 -6.15 -14.73 -28.41
N ARG A 134 -5.68 -14.29 -27.25
CA ARG A 134 -5.48 -15.14 -26.08
C ARG A 134 -6.65 -15.01 -25.12
N VAL A 135 -7.08 -16.13 -24.55
CA VAL A 135 -8.13 -16.18 -23.54
C VAL A 135 -7.53 -15.86 -22.18
N TYR A 136 -8.21 -15.00 -21.42
CA TYR A 136 -7.86 -14.63 -20.05
C TYR A 136 -9.02 -14.91 -19.12
N TYR A 137 -8.73 -15.32 -17.89
CA TYR A 137 -9.69 -15.29 -16.80
C TYR A 137 -9.78 -13.90 -16.19
N LEU A 138 -10.98 -13.45 -15.86
CA LEU A 138 -11.16 -12.27 -15.00
C LEU A 138 -10.90 -12.67 -13.54
N LEU A 139 -10.23 -11.78 -12.83
CA LEU A 139 -9.97 -11.87 -11.40
C LEU A 139 -10.84 -10.85 -10.68
N ARG A 140 -11.24 -11.16 -9.44
CA ARG A 140 -11.86 -10.16 -8.56
C ARG A 140 -10.81 -9.17 -8.07
N GLY A 141 -11.23 -7.93 -7.80
CA GLY A 141 -10.37 -6.97 -7.12
C GLY A 141 -10.20 -7.35 -5.65
N SER A 142 -9.04 -7.06 -5.07
CA SER A 142 -8.75 -7.40 -3.66
C SER A 142 -9.65 -6.67 -2.65
N HIS A 143 -10.42 -5.67 -3.09
CA HIS A 143 -11.40 -4.97 -2.27
C HIS A 143 -12.67 -5.81 -2.00
N ASP A 144 -12.92 -6.85 -2.80
CA ASP A 144 -14.06 -7.75 -2.65
C ASP A 144 -13.71 -9.03 -1.86
N TYR A 145 -12.49 -9.09 -1.30
CA TYR A 145 -11.97 -10.31 -0.68
C TYR A 145 -12.44 -10.44 0.76
N ASP A 146 -12.86 -11.65 1.12
CA ASP A 146 -12.96 -12.01 2.53
C ASP A 146 -11.58 -12.08 3.18
N THR A 147 -11.55 -12.22 4.51
CA THR A 147 -10.29 -12.25 5.25
C THR A 147 -9.38 -13.40 4.85
N LYS A 148 -9.93 -14.56 4.49
CA LYS A 148 -9.12 -15.73 4.09
C LYS A 148 -8.45 -15.44 2.76
N GLU A 149 -9.20 -14.98 1.77
CA GLU A 149 -8.71 -14.64 0.44
C GLU A 149 -7.67 -13.51 0.51
N PHE A 150 -7.90 -12.49 1.36
CA PHE A 150 -6.96 -11.41 1.57
C PHE A 150 -5.68 -11.87 2.30
N SER A 151 -5.83 -12.76 3.29
CA SER A 151 -4.71 -13.37 4.03
C SER A 151 -3.80 -14.17 3.10
N GLU A 152 -4.36 -14.93 2.16
CA GLU A 152 -3.61 -15.65 1.13
C GLU A 152 -2.82 -14.68 0.22
N LEU A 153 -3.47 -13.61 -0.24
CA LEU A 153 -2.83 -12.58 -1.06
C LEU A 153 -1.69 -11.87 -0.33
N LEU A 154 -1.90 -11.46 0.92
CA LEU A 154 -0.89 -10.77 1.72
C LEU A 154 0.27 -11.69 2.09
N SER A 155 -0.01 -12.96 2.41
CA SER A 155 1.03 -13.96 2.69
C SER A 155 1.90 -14.20 1.45
N GLY A 156 1.29 -14.31 0.27
CA GLY A 156 2.02 -14.42 -0.99
C GLY A 156 2.95 -13.22 -1.22
N LEU A 157 2.45 -12.00 -1.03
CA LEU A 157 3.28 -10.78 -1.11
C LEU A 157 4.44 -10.79 -0.10
N ILE A 158 4.20 -11.20 1.14
CA ILE A 158 5.25 -11.31 2.16
C ILE A 158 6.35 -12.29 1.72
N ASP A 159 5.98 -13.41 1.11
CA ASP A 159 6.96 -14.40 0.65
C ASP A 159 7.75 -13.91 -0.57
N GLU A 160 7.12 -13.18 -1.51
CA GLU A 160 7.82 -12.49 -2.61
C GLU A 160 8.81 -11.44 -2.06
N CYS A 161 8.39 -10.64 -1.06
CA CYS A 161 9.27 -9.67 -0.39
C CYS A 161 10.48 -10.36 0.27
N LYS A 162 10.27 -11.48 0.98
CA LYS A 162 11.37 -12.25 1.61
C LYS A 162 12.36 -12.76 0.57
N GLN A 163 11.89 -13.23 -0.59
CA GLN A 163 12.75 -13.68 -1.69
C GLN A 163 13.63 -12.55 -2.25
N CYS A 164 13.13 -11.31 -2.23
CA CYS A 164 13.90 -10.12 -2.60
C CYS A 164 14.73 -9.52 -1.46
N GLY A 165 14.78 -10.15 -0.28
CA GLY A 165 15.51 -9.63 0.88
C GLY A 165 14.88 -8.38 1.51
N ILE A 166 13.61 -8.10 1.22
CA ILE A 166 12.87 -6.96 1.77
C ILE A 166 12.38 -7.32 3.17
N PRO A 167 12.68 -6.51 4.21
CA PRO A 167 12.14 -6.72 5.55
C PRO A 167 10.61 -6.72 5.55
N THR A 168 10.01 -7.74 6.15
CA THR A 168 8.55 -7.90 6.22
C THR A 168 8.05 -7.79 7.66
N ILE A 169 6.72 -7.94 7.85
CA ILE A 169 6.10 -7.91 9.17
C ILE A 169 6.32 -9.20 9.95
N ALA A 170 6.32 -9.08 11.29
CA ALA A 170 6.34 -10.22 12.18
C ALA A 170 5.01 -10.98 12.15
N PRO A 171 4.99 -12.30 12.45
CA PRO A 171 3.77 -13.10 12.50
C PRO A 171 2.68 -12.53 13.42
N ASP A 172 3.05 -11.99 14.59
CA ASP A 172 2.08 -11.40 15.52
C ASP A 172 1.41 -10.16 14.94
N GLU A 173 2.15 -9.35 14.18
CA GLU A 173 1.61 -8.18 13.49
C GLU A 173 0.70 -8.61 12.33
N PHE A 174 1.06 -9.67 11.59
CA PHE A 174 0.19 -10.25 10.57
C PHE A 174 -1.15 -10.69 11.16
N ASN A 175 -1.13 -11.45 12.25
CA ASN A 175 -2.35 -11.91 12.94
C ASN A 175 -3.21 -10.73 13.42
N ARG A 176 -2.58 -9.72 14.04
CA ARG A 176 -3.27 -8.50 14.47
C ARG A 176 -3.98 -7.78 13.30
N LEU A 177 -3.35 -7.74 12.12
CA LEU A 177 -3.92 -7.10 10.93
C LEU A 177 -5.11 -7.89 10.39
N MET A 178 -5.01 -9.22 10.32
CA MET A 178 -6.10 -10.09 9.85
C MET A 178 -7.30 -10.03 10.80
N ASP A 179 -7.07 -10.07 12.11
CA ASP A 179 -8.14 -9.93 13.12
C ASP A 179 -8.88 -8.59 13.00
N ALA A 180 -8.15 -7.51 12.68
CA ALA A 180 -8.74 -6.19 12.47
C ALA A 180 -9.50 -6.10 11.14
N TYR A 181 -9.00 -6.76 10.09
CA TYR A 181 -9.63 -6.82 8.78
C TYR A 181 -10.98 -7.56 8.83
N GLU A 182 -11.03 -8.71 9.51
CA GLU A 182 -12.25 -9.50 9.74
C GLU A 182 -13.34 -8.66 10.42
N LYS A 183 -12.99 -7.95 11.50
CA LYS A 183 -13.93 -7.11 12.25
C LYS A 183 -14.49 -5.95 11.42
N GLY A 184 -13.75 -5.48 10.43
CA GLY A 184 -14.19 -4.43 9.51
C GLY A 184 -15.10 -4.93 8.38
N HIS A 185 -15.10 -6.23 8.07
CA HIS A 185 -15.96 -6.82 7.02
C HIS A 185 -17.35 -7.21 7.55
N HIS A 186 -17.49 -7.43 8.85
CA HIS A 186 -18.75 -7.81 9.50
C HIS A 186 -19.50 -6.63 10.18
N GLY A 187 -19.11 -5.39 9.90
CA GLY A 187 -19.73 -4.17 10.43
C GLY A 187 -20.35 -3.32 9.34
#